data_AF-A0A6A6EU37-F1
#
_entry.id   AF-A0A6A6EU37-F1
#
_cell.length_a   1.000
_cell.length_b   1.000
_cell.length_c   1.000
_cell.angle_alpha   90.00
_cell.angle_beta   90.00
_cell.angle_gamma   90.00
#
_symmetry.space_group_name_H-M   'P 1'
#
loop_
_entity.id
_entity.type
_entity.pdbx_description
1 polymer ?
#
loop_
_entity_poly.entity_id
_entity_poly.type
_entity_poly.pdbx_seq_one_letter_code
_entity_poly.pdbx_strand_id
1 'polypeptide(L)' 'MVYYNFARTGENPDIVSGHKANLNNSNTSKESQHSYEVLGQEFNGGNIESHSSEGKNSGNVAGGLKATMNNPDISEEVK' A
#
# COMPACT_ATOMS: atom_id res chain seq x y z
N MET A 1 -21.94 24.79 9.46
CA MET A 1 -22.41 23.43 9.14
C MET A 1 -21.22 22.67 8.59
N VAL A 2 -20.54 21.87 9.42
CA VAL A 2 -19.30 21.17 9.04
C VAL A 2 -19.71 19.82 8.46
N TYR A 3 -19.60 19.66 7.15
CA TYR A 3 -19.67 18.34 6.53
C TYR A 3 -18.34 17.62 6.81
N TYR A 4 -18.34 16.73 7.80
CA TYR A 4 -17.32 15.70 7.87
C TYR A 4 -17.55 14.75 6.70
N ASN A 5 -16.71 14.86 5.68
CA ASN A 5 -16.67 13.87 4.61
C ASN A 5 -16.17 12.55 5.22
N PHE A 6 -17.10 11.67 5.54
CA PHE A 6 -16.85 10.28 5.85
C PHE A 6 -16.13 9.67 4.65
N ALA A 7 -14.88 9.25 4.83
CA ALA A 7 -14.11 8.57 3.80
C ALA A 7 -14.91 7.37 3.30
N ARG A 8 -15.42 7.47 2.07
CA ARG A 8 -16.09 6.38 1.36
C ARG A 8 -15.04 5.28 1.20
N THR A 9 -15.26 4.13 1.85
CA THR A 9 -14.32 3.01 1.99
C THR A 9 -13.90 2.33 0.69
N GLY A 10 -14.35 2.79 -0.48
CA GLY A 10 -14.06 2.17 -1.79
C GLY A 10 -12.66 2.40 -2.36
N GLU A 11 -11.78 3.16 -1.69
CA GLU A 11 -10.54 3.69 -2.30
C GLU A 11 -9.31 3.52 -1.38
N ASN A 12 -9.34 2.63 -0.38
CA ASN A 12 -8.18 2.47 0.51
C ASN A 12 -7.34 1.22 0.15
N PRO A 13 -6.20 1.40 -0.53
CA PRO A 13 -5.34 0.29 -0.93
C PRO A 13 -4.72 -0.49 0.22
N ASP A 14 -4.54 0.14 1.37
CA ASP A 14 -3.97 -0.51 2.54
C ASP A 14 -4.95 -1.54 3.12
N ILE A 15 -6.24 -1.26 3.09
CA ILE A 15 -7.27 -2.19 3.60
C ILE A 15 -7.39 -3.41 2.68
N VAL A 16 -7.45 -3.18 1.36
CA VAL A 16 -7.51 -4.27 0.37
C VAL A 16 -6.27 -5.15 0.44
N SER A 17 -5.09 -4.54 0.55
CA SER A 17 -3.84 -5.30 0.65
C SER A 17 -3.77 -6.10 1.95
N GLY A 18 -4.25 -5.56 3.08
CA GLY A 18 -4.38 -6.29 4.34
C GLY A 18 -5.28 -7.51 4.24
N HIS A 19 -6.47 -7.38 3.65
CA HIS A 19 -7.37 -8.52 3.41
C HIS A 19 -6.74 -9.57 2.49
N LYS A 20 -6.05 -9.15 1.43
CA LYS A 20 -5.31 -10.07 0.54
C LYS A 20 -4.19 -10.80 1.28
N ALA A 21 -3.44 -10.11 2.14
CA ALA A 21 -2.38 -10.72 2.94
C ALA A 21 -2.95 -11.75 3.92
N ASN A 22 -4.06 -11.43 4.59
CA ASN A 22 -4.75 -12.34 5.50
C ASN A 22 -5.17 -13.64 4.80
N LEU A 23 -5.68 -13.56 3.57
CA LEU A 23 -6.11 -14.73 2.79
C LEU A 23 -4.95 -15.61 2.30
N ASN A 24 -3.78 -15.02 2.08
CA ASN A 24 -2.59 -15.76 1.65
C ASN A 24 -1.73 -16.28 2.81
N ASN A 25 -2.02 -15.86 4.05
CA ASN A 25 -1.32 -16.33 5.22
C ASN A 25 -1.86 -17.70 5.66
N SER A 26 -1.01 -18.73 5.58
CA SER A 26 -1.35 -20.10 5.98
C SER A 26 -1.66 -20.27 7.47
N ASN A 27 -1.28 -19.28 8.30
CA ASN A 27 -1.57 -19.27 9.74
C ASN A 27 -2.88 -18.55 10.10
N THR A 28 -3.63 -18.07 9.10
CA THR A 28 -4.91 -17.38 9.32
C THR A 28 -5.99 -18.35 9.79
N SER A 29 -6.80 -17.94 10.76
CA SER A 29 -7.91 -18.75 11.26
C SER A 29 -9.05 -18.84 10.25
N LYS A 30 -9.83 -19.93 10.30
CA LYS A 30 -11.01 -20.12 9.43
C LYS A 30 -12.05 -19.02 9.59
N GLU A 31 -12.24 -18.51 10.81
CA GLU A 31 -13.17 -17.40 11.09
C GLU A 31 -12.76 -16.10 10.40
N SER A 32 -11.48 -15.92 10.10
CA SER A 32 -10.94 -14.73 9.42
C SER A 32 -11.03 -14.81 7.89
N GLN A 33 -11.52 -15.93 7.32
CA GLN A 33 -11.66 -16.12 5.87
C GLN A 33 -12.77 -15.26 5.22
N HIS A 34 -13.57 -14.54 6.01
CA HIS A 34 -14.55 -13.55 5.53
C HIS A 34 -13.91 -12.40 4.73
N SER A 35 -12.58 -12.30 4.71
CA SER A 35 -11.85 -11.34 3.88
C SER A 35 -12.20 -11.43 2.38
N TYR A 36 -12.60 -12.60 1.85
CA TYR A 36 -13.09 -12.72 0.47
C TYR A 36 -14.40 -11.96 0.24
N GLU A 37 -15.32 -12.05 1.19
CA GLU A 37 -16.65 -11.46 1.09
C GLU A 37 -16.58 -9.93 1.19
N VAL A 38 -15.76 -9.41 2.12
CA VAL A 38 -15.46 -7.97 2.24
C VAL A 38 -14.84 -7.44 0.95
N LEU A 39 -13.83 -8.13 0.41
CA LEU A 39 -13.18 -7.71 -0.84
C LEU A 39 -14.16 -7.69 -2.03
N GLY A 40 -15.08 -8.67 -2.10
CA GLY A 40 -16.09 -8.74 -3.15
C GLY A 40 -17.17 -7.67 -3.04
N GLN A 41 -17.70 -7.43 -1.84
CA GLN A 41 -18.82 -6.52 -1.60
C GLN A 41 -18.39 -5.05 -1.54
N GLU A 42 -17.25 -4.76 -0.92
CA GLU A 42 -16.84 -3.38 -0.60
C GLU A 42 -15.73 -2.85 -1.50
N PHE A 43 -14.91 -3.74 -2.08
CA PHE A 43 -13.67 -3.36 -2.78
C PHE A 43 -13.59 -3.87 -4.23
N ASN A 44 -14.72 -4.12 -4.88
CA ASN A 44 -14.78 -4.56 -6.28
C ASN A 44 -13.89 -5.80 -6.57
N GLY A 45 -13.91 -6.78 -5.67
CA GLY A 45 -13.05 -7.98 -5.74
C GLY A 45 -11.58 -7.71 -5.44
N GLY A 46 -11.26 -6.58 -4.82
CA GLY A 46 -9.89 -6.10 -4.60
C GLY A 46 -9.23 -5.53 -5.86
N ASN A 47 -10.01 -5.23 -6.91
CA ASN A 47 -9.56 -4.47 -8.08
C ASN A 47 -9.79 -2.98 -7.82
N ILE A 48 -8.86 -2.40 -7.06
CA ILE A 48 -8.79 -0.98 -6.79
C ILE A 48 -7.67 -0.38 -7.62
N GLU A 49 -7.86 0.85 -8.09
CA GLU A 49 -6.77 1.62 -8.67
C GLU A 49 -5.76 1.92 -7.56
N SER A 50 -4.74 1.07 -7.46
CA SER A 50 -3.56 1.42 -6.68
C SER A 50 -2.98 2.64 -7.38
N HIS A 51 -2.97 3.78 -6.68
CA HIS A 51 -2.13 4.90 -7.07
C HIS A 51 -0.68 4.38 -7.07
N SER A 52 -0.29 3.86 -8.23
CA SER A 52 1.09 3.56 -8.53
C SER A 52 1.88 4.85 -8.37
N SER A 53 3.19 4.71 -8.23
CA SER A 53 4.10 5.76 -7.75
C SER A 53 4.19 7.05 -8.59
N GLU A 54 3.22 7.33 -9.47
CA GLU A 54 2.98 8.57 -10.20
C GLU A 54 3.04 9.86 -9.36
N GLY A 55 3.03 9.78 -8.02
CA GLY A 55 3.17 10.94 -7.12
C GLY A 55 4.55 11.14 -6.51
N LYS A 56 5.54 10.28 -6.75
CA LYS A 56 6.89 10.50 -6.20
C LYS A 56 7.53 11.66 -6.95
N ASN A 57 7.93 12.70 -6.23
CA ASN A 57 8.72 13.78 -6.82
C ASN A 57 10.06 13.20 -7.28
N SER A 58 10.25 13.06 -8.59
CA SER A 58 11.47 12.50 -9.19
C SER A 58 12.74 13.22 -8.72
N GLY A 59 12.64 14.51 -8.37
CA GLY A 59 13.73 15.29 -7.77
C GLY A 59 14.11 14.78 -6.38
N ASN A 60 13.14 14.39 -5.55
CA ASN A 60 13.42 13.82 -4.22
C ASN A 60 14.04 12.43 -4.32
N VAL A 61 13.59 11.60 -5.28
CA VAL A 61 14.18 10.28 -5.53
C VAL A 61 15.62 10.42 -6.02
N ALA A 62 15.85 11.26 -7.03
CA ALA A 62 17.19 11.54 -7.55
C ALA A 62 18.10 12.16 -6.47
N GLY A 63 17.57 13.07 -5.65
CA GLY A 63 18.28 13.67 -4.53
C GLY A 63 18.68 12.66 -3.47
N GLY A 64 17.76 11.77 -3.07
CA GLY A 64 18.02 10.69 -2.13
C GLY A 64 19.08 9.72 -2.66
N LEU A 65 18.95 9.28 -3.90
CA LEU A 65 19.95 8.39 -4.54
C LEU A 65 21.33 9.06 -4.58
N LYS A 66 21.39 10.34 -4.96
CA LYS A 66 22.65 11.10 -4.96
C LYS A 66 23.24 11.24 -3.56
N ALA A 67 22.42 11.43 -2.53
CA ALA A 67 22.89 11.50 -1.15
C ALA A 67 23.49 10.16 -0.71
N THR A 68 22.84 9.05 -1.05
CA THR A 68 23.38 7.70 -0.83
C THR A 68 24.73 7.53 -1.51
N MET A 69 24.85 7.89 -2.80
CA MET A 69 26.12 7.73 -3.53
C MET A 69 27.28 8.56 -2.95
N ASN A 70 26.99 9.69 -2.31
CA ASN A 70 28.00 10.57 -1.72
C ASN A 70 28.21 10.34 -0.23
N ASN A 71 27.49 9.40 0.39
CA ASN A 71 27.68 9.10 1.80
C ASN A 71 28.99 8.30 1.98
N PRO A 72 29.95 8.77 2.81
CA PRO A 72 31.17 8.02 3.10
C PRO A 72 30.94 6.77 3.96
N ASP A 73 29.79 6.67 4.62
CA ASP A 73 29.45 5.56 5.54
C ASP A 73 28.72 4.39 4.86
N ILE A 74 28.53 4.41 3.53
CA ILE A 74 27.92 3.30 2.78
C ILE A 74 28.99 2.41 2.13
N SER A 75 28.69 1.12 1.97
CA SER A 75 29.56 0.18 1.26
C SER A 75 29.52 0.39 -0.25
N GLU A 76 30.60 -0.01 -0.94
CA GLU A 76 30.72 0.08 -2.40
C GLU A 76 29.65 -0.75 -3.15
N GLU A 77 29.09 -1.78 -2.52
CA GLU A 77 27.99 -2.57 -3.12
C GLU A 77 26.64 -1.83 -3.14
N VAL A 78 26.50 -0.79 -2.31
CA VAL A 78 25.28 0.04 -2.16
C VAL A 78 25.39 1.35 -2.95
N LYS A 79 26.60 1.68 -3.43
CA LYS A 79 26.93 2.87 -4.23
C LYS A 79 26.75 2.60 -5.73
#